data_AF-A0A7R8P458-F1
#
_entry.id   AF-A0A7R8P458-F1
#
_cell.length_a   1.000
_cell.length_b   1.000
_cell.length_c   1.000
_cell.angle_alpha   90.00
_cell.angle_beta   90.00
_cell.angle_gamma   90.00
#
_symmetry.space_group_name_H-M   'P 1'
#
loop_
_entity.id
_entity.type
_entity.pdbx_description
1 polymer ?
#
loop_
_entity_poly.entity_id
_entity_poly.type
_entity_poly.pdbx_seq_one_letter_code
_entity_poly.pdbx_strand_id
1 'polypeptide(L)'
;MTVMTDAAKVTDVADVIVVGGGVIGLTTAVTLAERGLRVRVWSRDPAGATTSAVAGALWWPYRIEPAERVGAWSLETLAVYEELAGGPGGTGVRVVAGVHGGERFAALGPWAAELKGAVEVAEGLRVTLPLLDMLKRTWRGWSGGWWRRAVRWRGGRWTGSRRRRRRLRWW
;
A
#
# COMPACT_ATOMS: atom_id res chain seq x y z
N MET A 1 11.45 25.71 48.28
CA MET A 1 10.99 26.50 47.13
C MET A 1 11.58 25.84 45.88
N THR A 2 10.86 24.88 45.30
CA THR A 2 11.41 23.97 44.27
C THR A 2 10.88 24.39 42.91
N VAL A 3 11.75 24.93 42.06
CA VAL A 3 11.44 25.21 40.66
C VAL A 3 11.43 23.87 39.91
N MET A 4 10.23 23.36 39.60
CA MET A 4 10.06 22.25 38.67
C MET A 4 10.33 22.76 37.25
N THR A 5 11.49 22.39 36.70
CA THR A 5 11.80 22.55 35.27
C THR A 5 10.73 21.89 34.42
N ASP A 6 10.13 22.70 33.54
CA ASP A 6 9.16 22.33 32.51
C ASP A 6 9.66 21.13 31.70
N ALA A 7 8.89 20.05 31.72
CA ALA A 7 9.21 18.85 30.99
C ALA A 7 8.92 19.11 29.51
N ALA A 8 9.97 19.47 28.77
CA ALA A 8 9.98 19.57 27.32
C ALA A 8 9.03 18.52 26.70
N LYS A 9 7.97 19.03 26.04
CA LYS A 9 7.15 18.25 25.09
C LYS A 9 8.14 17.65 24.10
N VAL A 10 8.48 16.37 24.27
CA VAL A 10 9.05 15.61 23.16
C VAL A 10 7.90 15.42 22.20
N THR A 11 7.70 16.41 21.33
CA THR A 11 7.10 16.15 20.04
C THR A 11 7.98 15.07 19.43
N ASP A 12 7.47 13.86 19.32
CA ASP A 12 8.06 12.89 18.41
C ASP A 12 7.98 13.53 17.02
N VAL A 13 9.08 14.19 16.63
CA VAL A 13 9.16 14.95 15.39
C VAL A 13 9.25 13.91 14.29
N ALA A 14 8.23 13.83 13.43
CA ALA A 14 8.32 13.00 12.25
C ALA A 14 9.30 13.65 11.27
N ASP A 15 10.10 12.85 10.58
CA ASP A 15 10.96 13.35 9.51
C ASP A 15 10.12 13.69 8.27
N VAL A 16 9.01 12.95 8.06
CA VAL A 16 8.07 13.16 6.96
C VAL A 16 6.62 13.00 7.43
N ILE A 17 5.74 13.88 6.94
CA ILE A 17 4.29 13.72 7.04
C ILE A 17 3.72 13.35 5.67
N VAL A 18 3.07 12.19 5.57
CA VAL A 18 2.33 11.76 4.39
C VAL A 18 0.86 12.11 4.57
N VAL A 19 0.26 12.80 3.61
CA VAL A 19 -1.15 13.21 3.65
C VAL A 19 -1.97 12.24 2.79
N GLY A 20 -2.89 11.52 3.43
CA GLY A 20 -3.81 10.56 2.80
C GLY A 20 -3.61 9.13 3.31
N GLY A 21 -4.71 8.47 3.66
CA GLY A 21 -4.74 7.07 4.13
C GLY A 21 -5.19 6.06 3.07
N GLY A 22 -5.25 6.47 1.80
CA GLY A 22 -5.53 5.58 0.67
C GLY A 22 -4.28 4.81 0.23
N VAL A 23 -4.40 4.00 -0.84
CA VAL A 23 -3.33 3.12 -1.32
C VAL A 23 -2.03 3.89 -1.58
N ILE A 24 -2.08 5.03 -2.26
CA ILE A 24 -0.90 5.86 -2.58
C ILE A 24 -0.21 6.36 -1.31
N GLY A 25 -0.97 6.87 -0.34
CA GLY A 25 -0.39 7.42 0.89
C GLY A 25 0.21 6.32 1.77
N LEU A 26 -0.46 5.17 1.88
CA LEU A 26 0.03 4.05 2.68
C LEU A 26 1.25 3.37 2.08
N THR A 27 1.28 3.13 0.76
CA THR A 27 2.46 2.56 0.09
C THR A 27 3.65 3.52 0.20
N THR A 28 3.43 4.82 -0.04
CA THR A 28 4.46 5.85 0.14
C THR A 28 5.01 5.85 1.57
N ALA A 29 4.14 5.77 2.58
CA ALA A 29 4.56 5.77 3.97
C ALA A 29 5.40 4.54 4.34
N VAL A 30 5.06 3.37 3.81
CA VAL A 30 5.85 2.14 3.99
C VAL A 30 7.20 2.28 3.31
N THR A 31 7.24 2.66 2.04
CA THR A 31 8.50 2.82 1.29
C THR A 31 9.45 3.80 1.98
N LEU A 32 8.93 4.90 2.54
CA LEU A 32 9.73 5.86 3.30
C LEU A 32 10.19 5.31 4.66
N ALA A 33 9.34 4.56 5.36
CA ALA A 33 9.69 3.93 6.62
C ALA A 33 10.74 2.82 6.46
N GLU A 34 10.68 2.04 5.38
CA GLU A 34 11.70 1.03 5.02
C GLU A 34 13.07 1.65 4.73
N ARG A 35 13.09 2.92 4.30
CA ARG A 35 14.31 3.73 4.15
C ARG A 35 14.79 4.34 5.48
N GLY A 36 14.16 4.01 6.60
CA GLY A 36 14.56 4.44 7.95
C GLY A 36 13.99 5.78 8.42
N LEU A 37 13.06 6.39 7.67
CA LEU A 37 12.44 7.66 8.06
C LEU A 37 11.34 7.45 9.11
N ARG A 38 11.20 8.39 10.05
CA ARG A 38 10.05 8.43 10.96
C ARG A 38 8.88 9.09 10.26
N VAL A 39 7.98 8.27 9.72
CA VAL A 39 6.84 8.74 8.93
C VAL A 39 5.59 8.88 9.80
N ARG A 40 4.87 9.99 9.62
CA ARG A 40 3.52 10.18 10.14
C ARG A 40 2.51 10.25 9.00
N VAL A 41 1.49 9.40 9.03
CA VAL A 41 0.37 9.48 8.07
C VAL A 41 -0.74 10.32 8.68
N TRP A 42 -1.16 11.36 7.95
CA TRP A 42 -2.34 12.16 8.29
C TRP A 42 -3.42 11.95 7.23
N SER A 43 -4.55 11.37 7.64
CA SER A 43 -5.71 11.18 6.78
C SER A 43 -6.94 11.76 7.44
N ARG A 44 -7.86 12.30 6.63
CA ARG A 44 -9.20 12.69 7.09
C ARG A 44 -9.99 11.45 7.52
N ASP A 45 -9.95 10.42 6.68
CA ASP A 45 -10.73 9.20 6.82
C ASP A 45 -9.85 8.00 7.23
N PRO A 46 -10.38 7.03 7.99
CA PRO A 46 -9.66 5.78 8.23
C PRO A 46 -9.45 5.01 6.92
N ALA A 47 -8.41 4.19 6.84
CA ALA A 47 -8.03 3.48 5.62
C ALA A 47 -9.20 2.72 4.97
N GLY A 48 -10.02 2.04 5.77
CA GLY A 48 -11.21 1.29 5.32
C GLY A 48 -12.40 2.14 4.82
N ALA A 49 -12.32 3.46 4.92
CA ALA A 49 -13.32 4.41 4.43
C ALA A 49 -12.79 5.29 3.29
N THR A 50 -11.66 4.92 2.69
CA THR A 50 -11.10 5.62 1.52
C THR A 50 -11.66 5.05 0.21
N THR A 51 -11.54 5.80 -0.89
CA THR A 51 -11.85 5.29 -2.25
C THR A 51 -11.10 4.00 -2.55
N SER A 52 -9.84 3.91 -2.12
CA SER A 52 -9.03 2.70 -2.29
C SER A 52 -9.67 1.48 -1.62
N ALA A 53 -10.36 1.63 -0.49
CA ALA A 53 -10.98 0.51 0.22
C ALA A 53 -12.21 -0.10 -0.47
N VAL A 54 -12.69 0.51 -1.57
CA VAL A 54 -13.83 -0.01 -2.35
C VAL A 54 -13.48 -0.25 -3.81
N ALA A 55 -12.21 -0.07 -4.20
CA ALA A 55 -11.77 -0.32 -5.57
C ALA A 55 -11.86 -1.81 -5.92
N GLY A 56 -12.33 -2.12 -7.14
CA GLY A 56 -12.16 -3.45 -7.73
C GLY A 56 -10.73 -3.57 -8.22
N ALA A 57 -9.87 -4.30 -7.52
CA ALA A 57 -8.43 -4.19 -7.74
C ALA A 57 -7.93 -5.32 -8.64
N LEU A 58 -8.33 -5.29 -9.91
CA LEU A 58 -7.62 -5.96 -10.98
C LEU A 58 -6.48 -5.03 -11.42
N TRP A 59 -5.25 -5.54 -11.48
CA TRP A 59 -4.15 -4.78 -12.06
C TRP A 59 -4.30 -4.74 -13.59
N TRP A 60 -4.55 -3.55 -14.16
CA TRP A 60 -4.56 -3.30 -15.60
C TRP A 60 -4.41 -1.80 -15.88
N PRO A 61 -3.27 -1.34 -16.42
CA PRO A 61 -3.07 0.09 -16.67
C PRO A 61 -3.84 0.54 -17.91
N TYR A 62 -5.03 1.08 -17.70
CA TYR A 62 -5.92 1.55 -18.76
C TYR A 62 -6.11 3.06 -18.72
N ARG A 63 -5.67 3.76 -19.78
CA ARG A 63 -5.86 5.22 -19.97
C ARG A 63 -5.41 6.05 -18.75
N ILE A 64 -4.28 5.68 -18.16
CA ILE A 64 -3.70 6.39 -17.02
C ILE A 64 -2.59 7.31 -17.54
N GLU A 65 -2.56 8.53 -17.03
CA GLU A 65 -1.53 9.52 -17.29
C GLU A 65 -0.52 9.60 -16.12
N PRO A 66 0.75 9.98 -16.36
CA PRO A 66 1.32 10.30 -17.66
C PRO A 66 1.71 9.05 -18.46
N ALA A 67 1.24 8.98 -19.72
CA ALA A 67 1.34 7.78 -20.56
C ALA A 67 2.77 7.26 -20.72
N GLU A 68 3.77 8.13 -20.74
CA GLU A 68 5.18 7.78 -20.92
C GLU A 68 5.82 7.10 -19.69
N ARG A 69 5.20 7.22 -18.50
CA ARG A 69 5.74 6.64 -17.26
C ARG A 69 4.90 5.48 -16.73
N VAL A 70 3.59 5.52 -16.97
CA VAL A 70 2.64 4.55 -16.43
C VAL A 70 3.02 3.13 -16.80
N GLY A 71 3.49 2.89 -18.03
CA GLY A 71 3.92 1.56 -18.45
C GLY A 71 5.01 0.98 -17.53
N ALA A 72 6.07 1.75 -17.28
CA ALA A 72 7.18 1.34 -16.42
C ALA A 72 6.73 1.14 -14.96
N TRP A 73 5.95 2.09 -14.40
CA TRP A 73 5.43 1.96 -13.03
C TRP A 73 4.50 0.76 -12.88
N SER A 74 3.73 0.44 -13.92
CA SER A 74 2.82 -0.70 -13.89
C SER A 74 3.59 -2.00 -13.84
N LEU A 75 4.65 -2.15 -14.65
CA LEU A 75 5.50 -3.34 -14.65
C LEU A 75 6.26 -3.50 -13.31
N GLU A 76 6.74 -2.40 -12.72
CA GLU A 76 7.32 -2.42 -11.38
C GLU A 76 6.28 -2.87 -10.33
N THR A 77 5.05 -2.34 -10.43
CA THR A 77 3.95 -2.73 -9.54
C THR A 77 3.55 -4.20 -9.73
N LEU A 78 3.58 -4.71 -10.97
CA LEU A 78 3.29 -6.11 -11.29
C LEU A 78 4.26 -7.04 -10.56
N ALA A 79 5.57 -6.76 -10.63
CA ALA A 79 6.59 -7.55 -9.95
C ALA A 79 6.34 -7.59 -8.43
N VAL A 80 6.03 -6.45 -7.80
CA VAL A 80 5.70 -6.38 -6.37
C VAL A 80 4.45 -7.21 -6.04
N TYR A 81 3.42 -7.18 -6.89
CA TYR A 81 2.21 -7.98 -6.69
C TYR A 81 2.46 -9.48 -6.85
N GLU A 82 3.30 -9.89 -7.79
CA GLU A 82 3.72 -11.28 -7.96
C GLU A 82 4.48 -11.79 -6.72
N GLU A 83 5.40 -10.98 -6.17
CA GLU A 83 6.09 -11.29 -4.91
C GLU A 83 5.11 -11.42 -3.73
N LEU A 84 4.18 -10.48 -3.59
CA LEU A 84 3.16 -10.52 -2.54
C LEU A 84 2.22 -11.73 -2.68
N ALA A 85 1.92 -12.17 -3.90
CA ALA A 85 1.10 -13.37 -4.12
C ALA A 85 1.83 -14.66 -3.74
N GLY A 86 3.17 -14.71 -3.91
CA GLY A 86 4.00 -15.84 -3.49
C GLY A 86 4.37 -15.85 -2.00
N GLY A 87 4.18 -14.74 -1.30
CA GLY A 87 4.58 -14.58 0.10
C GLY A 87 3.74 -15.39 1.10
N PRO A 88 4.34 -15.81 2.24
CA PRO A 88 3.60 -16.47 3.30
C PRO A 88 2.61 -15.50 3.97
N GLY A 89 1.37 -15.95 4.18
CA GLY A 89 0.39 -15.22 4.98
C GLY A 89 -0.46 -14.21 4.20
N GLY A 90 -1.36 -14.72 3.35
CA GLY A 90 -2.61 -14.07 2.96
C GLY A 90 -2.55 -12.56 2.74
N THR A 91 -1.64 -12.11 1.86
CA THR A 91 -1.43 -10.69 1.53
C THR A 91 -2.65 -10.03 0.90
N GLY A 92 -3.62 -10.84 0.47
CA GLY A 92 -4.80 -10.44 -0.28
C GLY A 92 -4.55 -10.31 -1.78
N VAL A 93 -3.33 -10.56 -2.26
CA VAL A 93 -2.98 -10.54 -3.68
C VAL A 93 -3.00 -11.97 -4.22
N ARG A 94 -3.69 -12.18 -5.34
CA ARG A 94 -3.80 -13.48 -6.00
C ARG A 94 -3.54 -13.32 -7.48
N VAL A 95 -2.72 -14.18 -8.05
CA VAL A 95 -2.48 -14.20 -9.50
C VAL A 95 -3.51 -15.14 -10.13
N VAL A 96 -4.31 -14.62 -11.06
CA VAL A 96 -5.43 -15.34 -11.68
C VAL A 96 -5.33 -15.29 -13.20
N ALA A 97 -5.57 -16.43 -13.85
CA ALA A 97 -5.66 -16.51 -15.31
C ALA A 97 -7.07 -16.09 -15.77
N GLY A 98 -7.15 -15.34 -16.87
CA GLY A 98 -8.40 -14.88 -17.45
C GLY A 98 -8.26 -14.42 -18.89
N VAL A 99 -9.37 -13.95 -19.46
CA VAL A 99 -9.40 -13.31 -20.78
C VAL A 99 -9.91 -11.89 -20.60
N HIS A 100 -9.10 -10.91 -21.00
CA HIS A 100 -9.49 -9.52 -21.13
C HIS A 100 -10.23 -9.37 -22.46
N GLY A 101 -11.56 -9.47 -22.38
CA GLY A 101 -12.44 -9.47 -23.54
C GLY A 101 -12.29 -8.20 -24.38
N GLY A 102 -12.17 -8.37 -25.70
CA GLY A 102 -12.03 -7.28 -26.65
C GLY A 102 -10.65 -6.60 -26.70
N GLU A 103 -9.73 -6.91 -25.76
CA GLU A 103 -8.41 -6.31 -25.78
C GLU A 103 -7.44 -6.99 -26.74
N ARG A 104 -6.56 -6.17 -27.31
CA ARG A 104 -5.53 -6.52 -28.29
C ARG A 104 -4.22 -5.81 -27.95
N PHE A 105 -3.08 -6.44 -28.20
CA PHE A 105 -1.78 -5.80 -28.00
C PHE A 105 -1.65 -4.49 -28.78
N ALA A 106 -2.21 -4.43 -29.99
CA ALA A 106 -2.20 -3.23 -30.82
C ALA A 106 -2.94 -2.02 -30.19
N ALA A 107 -3.85 -2.26 -29.25
CA ALA A 107 -4.58 -1.21 -28.52
C ALA A 107 -3.87 -0.79 -27.22
N LEU A 108 -2.80 -1.48 -26.84
CA LEU A 108 -2.06 -1.24 -25.60
C LEU A 108 -0.75 -0.49 -25.86
N GLY A 109 -0.20 0.08 -24.80
CA GLY A 109 1.11 0.72 -24.85
C GLY A 109 2.26 -0.32 -24.92
N PRO A 110 3.50 0.13 -25.18
CA PRO A 110 4.67 -0.75 -25.31
C PRO A 110 4.91 -1.69 -24.12
N TRP A 111 4.46 -1.30 -22.91
CA TRP A 111 4.53 -2.11 -21.71
C TRP A 111 3.87 -3.49 -21.86
N ALA A 112 2.87 -3.64 -22.73
CA ALA A 112 2.13 -4.89 -22.88
C ALA A 112 3.00 -6.00 -23.48
N ALA A 113 4.07 -5.66 -24.22
CA ALA A 113 5.03 -6.63 -24.75
C ALA A 113 5.80 -7.38 -23.64
N GLU A 114 5.88 -6.80 -22.44
CA GLU A 114 6.56 -7.39 -21.28
C GLU A 114 5.65 -8.34 -20.48
N LEU A 115 4.37 -8.50 -20.86
CA LEU A 115 3.45 -9.43 -20.22
C LEU A 115 3.79 -10.87 -20.57
N LYS A 116 4.39 -11.58 -19.62
CA LYS A 116 4.76 -12.99 -19.78
C LYS A 116 3.52 -13.86 -19.95
N GLY A 117 3.51 -14.67 -21.01
CA GLY A 117 2.44 -15.63 -21.27
C GLY A 117 1.11 -15.01 -21.71
N ALA A 118 1.09 -13.71 -22.04
CA ALA A 118 -0.07 -13.08 -22.66
C ALA A 118 -0.17 -13.51 -24.13
N VAL A 119 -1.36 -13.95 -24.54
CA VAL A 119 -1.61 -14.47 -25.90
C VAL A 119 -2.95 -13.96 -26.40
N GLU A 120 -2.99 -13.46 -27.63
CA GLU A 120 -4.26 -13.11 -28.25
C GLU A 120 -5.07 -14.35 -28.62
N VAL A 121 -6.36 -14.30 -28.33
CA VAL A 121 -7.35 -15.35 -28.61
C VAL A 121 -8.56 -14.72 -29.30
N ALA A 122 -9.48 -15.50 -29.86
CA ALA A 122 -10.63 -14.95 -30.58
C ALA A 122 -11.40 -13.91 -29.75
N GLU A 123 -11.58 -14.17 -28.46
CA GLU A 123 -12.36 -13.37 -27.52
C GLU A 123 -11.64 -12.12 -26.98
N GLY A 124 -10.30 -12.03 -27.11
CA GLY A 124 -9.51 -10.91 -26.58
C GLY A 124 -8.08 -11.32 -26.24
N LEU A 125 -7.56 -10.82 -25.11
CA LEU A 125 -6.21 -11.13 -24.64
C LEU A 125 -6.28 -12.10 -23.44
N ARG A 126 -5.77 -13.33 -23.61
CA ARG A 126 -5.61 -14.28 -22.50
C ARG A 126 -4.35 -13.90 -21.73
N VAL A 127 -4.49 -13.68 -20.43
CA VAL A 127 -3.40 -13.21 -19.58
C VAL A 127 -3.61 -13.65 -18.13
N THR A 128 -2.51 -13.71 -17.39
CA THR A 128 -2.49 -14.05 -15.96
C THR A 128 -2.08 -12.80 -15.18
N LEU A 129 -2.97 -12.30 -14.30
CA LEU A 129 -2.82 -10.98 -13.68
C LEU A 129 -3.07 -11.00 -12.17
N PRO A 130 -2.48 -10.04 -11.43
CA PRO A 130 -2.84 -9.81 -10.03
C PRO A 130 -4.28 -9.32 -9.85
N LEU A 131 -4.98 -9.98 -8.94
CA LEU A 131 -6.26 -9.60 -8.38
C LEU A 131 -6.11 -9.39 -6.88
N LEU A 132 -6.48 -8.21 -6.38
CA LEU A 132 -6.35 -7.84 -4.97
C LEU A 132 -7.71 -7.85 -4.26
N ASP A 133 -7.73 -8.46 -3.08
CA ASP A 133 -8.88 -8.55 -2.21
C ASP A 133 -9.13 -7.25 -1.46
N MET A 134 -10.16 -6.52 -1.87
CA MET A 134 -10.53 -5.24 -1.28
C MET A 134 -11.78 -5.32 -0.37
N LEU A 135 -12.32 -6.52 -0.10
CA LEU A 135 -13.57 -6.65 0.65
C LEU A 135 -13.45 -6.13 2.09
N LYS A 136 -14.41 -5.28 2.50
CA LYS A 136 -14.53 -4.72 3.85
C LYS A 136 -14.52 -5.77 4.99
N ARG A 137 -14.80 -7.05 4.69
CA ARG A 137 -14.87 -8.15 5.66
C ARG A 137 -13.52 -8.86 5.91
N THR A 138 -12.56 -8.76 4.98
CA THR A 138 -11.22 -9.39 5.07
C THR A 138 -10.16 -8.51 5.71
N TRP A 139 -10.47 -7.26 6.09
CA TRP A 139 -9.56 -6.37 6.81
C TRP A 139 -9.08 -6.91 8.17
N ARG A 140 -9.65 -8.02 8.67
CA ARG A 140 -9.11 -8.77 9.81
C ARG A 140 -7.80 -9.51 9.47
N GLY A 141 -7.57 -9.93 8.23
CA GLY A 141 -6.35 -10.62 7.79
C GLY A 141 -5.15 -9.68 7.56
N TRP A 142 -5.40 -8.48 7.00
CA TRP A 142 -4.37 -7.43 6.84
C TRP A 142 -3.83 -6.87 8.16
N SER A 143 -4.47 -7.24 9.27
CA SER A 143 -4.02 -6.91 10.63
C SER A 143 -2.86 -7.76 11.14
N GLY A 144 -2.35 -8.68 10.30
CA GLY A 144 -1.11 -9.45 10.48
C GLY A 144 0.14 -8.55 10.52
N GLY A 145 0.30 -7.83 11.64
CA GLY A 145 1.58 -7.42 12.23
C GLY A 145 2.47 -6.41 11.52
N TRP A 146 2.50 -6.33 10.18
CA TRP A 146 3.49 -5.50 9.47
C TRP A 146 3.15 -4.00 9.52
N TRP A 147 1.92 -3.60 9.14
CA TRP A 147 1.46 -2.20 9.25
C TRP A 147 1.45 -1.68 10.69
N ARG A 148 1.15 -2.53 11.69
CA ARG A 148 1.15 -2.12 13.11
C ARG A 148 2.56 -1.86 13.66
N ARG A 149 3.59 -2.50 13.09
CA ARG A 149 5.00 -2.27 13.44
C ARG A 149 5.57 -1.02 12.77
N ALA A 150 5.21 -0.75 11.52
CA ALA A 150 5.70 0.40 10.77
C ALA A 150 4.92 1.69 11.05
N VAL A 151 3.61 1.60 11.29
CA VAL A 151 2.72 2.76 11.42
C VAL A 151 1.87 2.60 12.67
N ARG A 152 2.25 3.32 13.74
CA ARG A 152 1.39 3.47 14.91
C ARG A 152 0.21 4.36 14.54
N TRP A 153 -0.88 3.75 14.11
CA TRP A 153 -2.17 4.44 13.98
C TRP A 153 -2.64 4.91 15.36
N ARG A 154 -2.56 6.21 15.62
CA ARG A 154 -3.31 6.89 16.67
C ARG A 154 -4.28 7.86 15.99
N GLY A 155 -5.46 7.34 15.66
CA GLY A 155 -6.63 8.19 15.50
C GLY A 155 -6.87 8.97 16.79
N GLY A 156 -7.16 10.25 16.66
CA GLY A 156 -7.49 11.12 17.79
C GLY A 156 -6.28 11.82 18.42
N ARG A 157 -6.26 13.15 18.27
CA ARG A 157 -5.35 14.09 18.91
C ARG A 157 -5.29 13.84 20.43
N TRP A 158 -4.09 13.69 21.01
CA TRP A 158 -3.93 13.81 22.46
C TRP A 158 -2.62 14.50 22.86
N THR A 159 -2.78 15.56 23.64
CA THR A 159 -1.74 16.20 24.43
C THR A 159 -1.77 15.60 25.84
N GLY A 160 -0.64 15.05 26.32
CA GLY A 160 -0.54 14.69 27.74
C GLY A 160 0.69 13.87 28.12
N SER A 161 1.52 14.52 28.93
CA SER A 161 2.54 14.09 29.90
C SER A 161 3.15 12.66 29.90
N ARG A 162 4.49 12.66 29.91
CA ARG A 162 5.39 11.58 30.33
C ARG A 162 5.11 11.09 31.75
N ARG A 163 5.00 9.76 31.93
CA ARG A 163 5.52 8.88 33.02
C ARG A 163 4.90 7.48 32.77
N ARG A 164 5.59 6.34 32.73
CA ARG A 164 6.81 5.84 33.37
C ARG A 164 7.52 4.84 32.44
N ARG A 165 8.84 4.75 32.64
CA ARG A 165 9.73 3.66 32.21
C ARG A 165 9.15 2.29 32.55
N ARG A 166 9.28 1.32 31.65
CA ARG A 166 9.77 -0.04 31.97
C ARG A 166 10.49 -0.61 30.74
N ARG A 167 11.75 -0.98 30.97
CA ARG A 167 12.61 -1.85 30.16
C ARG A 167 11.82 -3.05 29.65
N LEU A 168 11.99 -3.42 28.37
CA LEU A 168 12.10 -4.82 28.00
C LEU A 168 13.22 -4.98 26.96
N ARG A 169 14.09 -5.94 27.30
CA ARG A 169 15.29 -6.40 26.62
C ARG A 169 14.83 -7.52 25.69
N TRP A 170 15.24 -7.49 24.43
CA TRP A 170 14.99 -8.57 23.50
C TRP A 170 15.95 -9.74 23.83
N TRP A 171 15.39 -10.89 24.16
CA TRP A 171 15.85 -12.14 23.57
C TRP A 171 15.13 -12.28 22.24
#